data_AF-A0A2V1BY80-F1
#
_entry.id   AF-A0A2V1BY80-F1
#
_cell.length_a   1.000
_cell.length_b   1.000
_cell.length_c   1.000
_cell.angle_alpha   90.00
_cell.angle_beta   90.00
_cell.angle_gamma   90.00
#
_symmetry.space_group_name_H-M   'P 1'
#
loop_
_entity.id
_entity.type
_entity.pdbx_description
1 polymer ?
#
loop_
_entity_poly.entity_id
_entity_poly.type
_entity_poly.pdbx_seq_one_letter_code
_entity_poly.pdbx_strand_id
1 'polypeptide(L)'
;MFFDRFKATARKNAEKEAALKATVSKTNTLDCHGRKSENALPSSVGHTSSSALDTTYPEHIAHDGSQNVTPCSYWNKQDHNQQYASSQQDPETMEGEIPFNLIRTPPHELECKIQNLESQIRVLQQEQKDMEDDHRGEKIRLQEKFSQLRLRHEEQKWQLTQRTDEVTRLTTEVSTLRNQHQSESIASEKTFKQELDMMARSHESMEESIRQDFELKREQFAHQAERDVTHLKAQHSKTLIALKKRHTEETAKLRKDVDAFSQALLQRDKFEAMSDKEMKARFSDLAQDVETLARGKWRPENSKWTPEVLQNLSTNQRVLGKHIIHDCIWMILNEHLFVSPFRILEAEGRVLEKQWLRDCGSSEGYCLPFFHLRHVDADTNRASSRDRWIYMATSRGCNRALEV
;
A
#
# COMPACT_ATOMS: atom_id res chain seq x y z
N MET A 1 41.05 13.30 -15.46
CA MET A 1 41.15 11.82 -15.37
C MET A 1 40.22 11.19 -14.32
N PHE A 2 40.30 11.54 -13.02
CA PHE A 2 39.42 10.93 -12.01
C PHE A 2 37.94 11.36 -12.15
N PHE A 3 37.72 12.65 -12.46
CA PHE A 3 36.40 13.21 -12.71
C PHE A 3 35.72 12.63 -13.96
N ASP A 4 36.50 12.33 -15.00
CA ASP A 4 35.98 11.74 -16.24
C ASP A 4 35.54 10.29 -16.01
N ARG A 5 36.26 9.56 -15.15
CA ARG A 5 35.88 8.20 -14.72
C ARG A 5 34.60 8.22 -13.90
N PHE A 6 34.44 9.19 -12.99
CA PHE A 6 33.21 9.32 -12.20
C PHE A 6 31.99 9.66 -13.07
N LYS A 7 32.13 10.58 -14.03
CA LYS A 7 31.07 10.90 -15.00
C LYS A 7 30.71 9.70 -15.89
N ALA A 8 31.70 8.90 -16.30
CA ALA A 8 31.45 7.70 -17.09
C ALA A 8 30.68 6.62 -16.30
N THR A 9 31.01 6.43 -15.02
CA THR A 9 30.28 5.48 -14.15
C THR A 9 28.86 5.96 -13.85
N ALA A 10 28.66 7.26 -13.63
CA ALA A 10 27.34 7.85 -13.43
C ALA A 10 26.43 7.66 -14.66
N ARG A 11 26.96 7.87 -15.88
CA ARG A 11 26.21 7.61 -17.12
C ARG A 11 25.82 6.14 -17.29
N LYS A 12 26.74 5.21 -17.02
CA LYS A 12 26.45 3.76 -17.10
C LYS A 12 25.40 3.32 -16.08
N ASN A 13 25.38 3.91 -14.90
CA ASN A 13 24.35 3.61 -13.90
C ASN A 13 22.98 4.19 -14.30
N ALA A 14 22.94 5.40 -14.86
CA ALA A 14 21.71 5.99 -15.38
C ALA A 14 21.11 5.18 -16.55
N GLU A 15 21.95 4.68 -17.47
CA GLU A 15 21.52 3.81 -18.58
C GLU A 15 20.97 2.46 -18.08
N LYS A 16 21.58 1.87 -17.05
CA LYS A 16 21.08 0.63 -16.43
C LYS A 16 19.73 0.84 -15.75
N GLU A 17 19.55 1.96 -15.06
CA GLU A 17 18.29 2.29 -14.40
C GLU A 17 17.17 2.56 -15.40
N ALA A 18 17.47 3.25 -16.51
CA ALA A 18 16.55 3.46 -17.61
C ALA A 18 16.16 2.13 -18.29
N ALA A 19 17.11 1.21 -18.49
CA ALA A 19 16.84 -0.10 -19.05
C ALA A 19 15.93 -0.94 -18.14
N LEU A 20 16.16 -0.93 -16.81
CA LEU A 20 15.31 -1.60 -15.83
C LEU A 20 13.88 -1.05 -15.79
N LYS A 21 13.72 0.27 -15.87
CA LYS A 21 12.40 0.93 -15.94
C LYS A 21 11.65 0.57 -17.24
N ALA A 22 12.38 0.41 -18.35
CA ALA A 22 11.81 -0.01 -19.62
C ALA A 22 11.37 -1.48 -19.63
N THR A 23 12.08 -2.39 -18.96
CA THR A 23 11.66 -3.80 -18.82
C THR A 23 10.43 -3.94 -17.92
N VAL A 24 10.36 -3.22 -16.80
CA VAL A 24 9.20 -3.24 -15.90
C VAL A 24 7.94 -2.67 -16.56
N SER A 25 8.09 -1.70 -17.47
CA SER A 25 6.96 -1.15 -18.23
C SER A 25 6.45 -2.09 -19.33
N LYS A 26 7.31 -2.96 -19.88
CA LYS A 26 6.92 -3.95 -20.92
C LYS A 26 6.26 -5.21 -20.35
N THR A 27 6.48 -5.54 -19.08
CA THR A 27 5.83 -6.69 -18.44
C THR A 27 4.41 -6.39 -17.92
N ASN A 28 4.00 -5.11 -17.88
CA ASN A 28 2.65 -4.70 -17.45
C ASN A 28 1.67 -4.42 -18.61
N THR A 29 2.01 -4.77 -19.86
CA THR A 29 1.17 -4.49 -21.04
C THR A 29 0.65 -5.74 -21.77
N LEU A 30 0.80 -6.93 -21.20
CA LEU A 30 0.29 -8.19 -21.75
C LEU A 30 -0.66 -8.86 -20.74
N ASP A 31 -1.84 -8.26 -20.56
CA ASP A 31 -3.11 -9.00 -20.38
C ASP A 31 -4.24 -7.99 -20.11
N CYS A 32 -4.89 -7.52 -21.17
CA CYS A 32 -6.17 -6.79 -21.10
C CYS A 32 -6.87 -6.89 -22.46
N HIS A 33 -7.30 -8.09 -22.83
CA HIS A 33 -8.34 -8.26 -23.83
C HIS A 33 -9.62 -8.82 -23.19
N GLY A 34 -10.57 -7.91 -22.99
CA GLY A 34 -11.98 -8.19 -23.24
C GLY A 34 -12.79 -8.67 -22.04
N ARG A 35 -13.41 -7.74 -21.32
CA ARG A 35 -14.87 -7.79 -21.05
C ARG A 35 -15.38 -6.40 -20.72
N LYS A 36 -16.21 -5.89 -21.64
CA LYS A 36 -17.07 -4.73 -21.45
C LYS A 36 -18.18 -5.12 -20.48
N SER A 37 -18.38 -4.35 -19.42
CA SER A 37 -19.72 -4.04 -18.92
C SER A 37 -19.70 -2.69 -18.22
N GLU A 38 -20.58 -1.84 -18.70
CA GLU A 38 -20.88 -0.51 -18.21
C GLU A 38 -21.30 -0.55 -16.73
N ASN A 39 -20.81 0.41 -15.93
CA ASN A 39 -21.68 1.31 -15.19
C ASN A 39 -20.87 2.42 -14.51
N ALA A 40 -21.45 3.61 -14.60
CA ALA A 40 -20.89 4.89 -14.22
C ALA A 40 -20.87 5.12 -12.70
N LEU A 41 -19.76 5.71 -12.22
CA LEU A 41 -19.58 6.89 -11.31
C LEU A 41 -20.49 7.07 -10.06
N PRO A 42 -20.10 7.90 -9.06
CA PRO A 42 -18.75 8.22 -8.57
C PRO A 42 -18.62 8.39 -7.03
N SER A 43 -17.37 8.60 -6.59
CA SER A 43 -16.92 9.53 -5.54
C SER A 43 -16.99 9.14 -4.05
N SER A 44 -15.84 9.44 -3.40
CA SER A 44 -15.72 10.21 -2.14
C SER A 44 -15.56 9.47 -0.79
N VAL A 45 -14.36 9.69 -0.21
CA VAL A 45 -14.06 9.94 1.23
C VAL A 45 -14.24 8.70 2.13
N GLY A 46 -13.42 8.38 3.12
CA GLY A 46 -12.40 9.05 3.92
C GLY A 46 -12.35 8.28 5.25
N HIS A 47 -11.24 8.39 5.98
CA HIS A 47 -11.01 7.78 7.29
C HIS A 47 -12.18 7.93 8.27
N THR A 48 -12.47 6.91 9.09
CA THR A 48 -12.29 6.92 10.55
C THR A 48 -12.72 5.60 11.19
N SER A 49 -12.01 5.27 12.26
CA SER A 49 -12.29 4.29 13.30
C SER A 49 -13.75 4.26 13.79
N SER A 50 -14.21 3.10 14.27
CA SER A 50 -14.83 2.89 15.60
C SER A 50 -15.90 1.77 15.60
N SER A 51 -15.69 0.80 16.50
CA SER A 51 -16.67 0.20 17.42
C SER A 51 -17.88 -0.61 16.92
N ALA A 52 -18.36 -1.45 17.85
CA ALA A 52 -19.64 -2.16 17.95
C ALA A 52 -19.71 -3.49 17.19
N LEU A 53 -19.72 -4.63 17.89
CA LEU A 53 -20.82 -5.25 18.66
C LEU A 53 -21.50 -6.34 17.83
N ASP A 54 -21.37 -7.56 18.35
CA ASP A 54 -22.46 -8.50 18.61
C ASP A 54 -23.34 -9.04 17.46
N THR A 55 -24.02 -10.14 17.75
CA THR A 55 -25.06 -10.83 16.95
C THR A 55 -24.59 -11.71 15.76
N THR A 56 -24.10 -12.90 16.07
CA THR A 56 -24.39 -14.09 15.24
C THR A 56 -25.65 -14.76 15.77
N TYR A 57 -26.78 -14.45 15.13
CA TYR A 57 -28.02 -15.22 15.21
C TYR A 57 -27.82 -16.60 14.56
N PRO A 58 -28.25 -17.70 15.19
CA PRO A 58 -28.51 -18.95 14.48
C PRO A 58 -29.82 -18.83 13.72
N GLU A 59 -29.75 -19.03 12.41
CA GLU A 59 -30.87 -19.06 11.48
C GLU A 59 -31.74 -20.29 11.77
N HIS A 60 -32.74 -20.09 12.62
CA HIS A 60 -33.90 -20.97 12.74
C HIS A 60 -34.72 -20.87 11.45
N ILE A 61 -34.59 -21.86 10.57
CA ILE A 61 -35.61 -22.12 9.56
C ILE A 61 -36.80 -22.77 10.27
N ALA A 62 -37.75 -21.93 10.62
CA ALA A 62 -39.09 -22.32 11.01
C ALA A 62 -39.79 -22.97 9.81
N HIS A 63 -40.07 -24.27 9.90
CA HIS A 63 -41.20 -24.85 9.20
C HIS A 63 -42.44 -24.64 10.06
N ASP A 64 -43.08 -23.49 9.84
CA ASP A 64 -44.46 -23.22 10.18
C ASP A 64 -45.37 -23.86 9.12
N GLY A 65 -46.53 -24.36 9.56
CA GLY A 65 -47.62 -24.77 8.67
C GLY A 65 -47.81 -26.27 8.46
N SER A 66 -48.42 -26.96 9.43
CA SER A 66 -49.67 -27.66 9.12
C SER A 66 -50.45 -27.97 10.38
N GLN A 67 -51.51 -27.20 10.51
CA GLN A 67 -52.56 -27.24 11.51
C GLN A 67 -53.22 -28.63 11.61
N ASN A 68 -53.53 -29.00 12.86
CA ASN A 68 -54.79 -29.60 13.29
C ASN A 68 -55.63 -30.33 12.23
N VAL A 69 -55.62 -31.66 12.29
CA VAL A 69 -56.82 -32.44 11.98
C VAL A 69 -57.16 -33.28 13.21
N THR A 70 -57.99 -32.67 14.04
CA THR A 70 -58.81 -33.29 15.08
C THR A 70 -59.51 -34.53 14.50
N PRO A 71 -59.55 -35.68 15.21
CA PRO A 71 -60.46 -36.76 14.83
C PRO A 71 -61.88 -36.20 14.93
N CYS A 72 -62.57 -36.11 13.79
CA CYS A 72 -63.95 -35.70 13.71
C CYS A 72 -64.81 -36.78 14.38
N SER A 73 -65.00 -36.63 15.68
CA SER A 73 -66.17 -37.08 16.42
C SER A 73 -67.37 -36.27 15.93
N TYR A 74 -68.23 -36.84 15.08
CA TYR A 74 -69.69 -36.65 15.12
C TYR A 74 -70.39 -37.28 13.91
N TRP A 75 -71.19 -38.32 14.20
CA TRP A 75 -72.56 -38.62 13.74
C TRP A 75 -72.87 -39.97 14.41
N ASN A 76 -73.12 -39.99 15.71
CA ASN A 76 -74.45 -39.91 16.28
C ASN A 76 -75.60 -40.15 15.27
N LYS A 77 -76.11 -41.39 15.25
CA LYS A 77 -77.55 -41.66 15.14
C LYS A 77 -77.89 -42.73 16.18
N GLN A 78 -78.14 -42.26 17.40
CA GLN A 78 -79.21 -42.78 18.24
C GLN A 78 -80.51 -42.86 17.43
N ASP A 79 -81.29 -43.90 17.72
CA ASP A 79 -82.76 -43.91 17.81
C ASP A 79 -83.55 -43.10 16.75
N HIS A 80 -84.24 -43.80 15.85
CA HIS A 80 -85.68 -43.59 15.61
C HIS A 80 -86.22 -44.48 14.48
N ASN A 81 -86.99 -45.51 14.88
CA ASN A 81 -88.26 -45.98 14.30
C ASN A 81 -88.48 -47.40 14.86
N GLN A 82 -89.01 -47.63 16.06
CA GLN A 82 -90.35 -47.28 16.51
C GLN A 82 -91.39 -47.11 15.39
N GLN A 83 -92.41 -47.97 15.47
CA GLN A 83 -93.78 -47.69 15.05
C GLN A 83 -94.04 -47.59 13.54
N TYR A 84 -94.23 -48.76 12.92
CA TYR A 84 -95.50 -49.10 12.26
C TYR A 84 -95.81 -50.53 12.71
N ALA A 85 -96.73 -50.79 13.64
CA ALA A 85 -98.17 -50.53 13.55
C ALA A 85 -98.74 -51.10 12.25
N SER A 86 -99.33 -52.29 12.32
CA SER A 86 -100.77 -52.41 12.11
C SER A 86 -101.18 -53.87 11.93
N SER A 87 -102.02 -54.30 12.86
CA SER A 87 -103.23 -55.06 12.54
C SER A 87 -103.02 -56.48 11.98
N GLN A 88 -102.59 -57.40 12.86
CA GLN A 88 -103.32 -58.67 12.94
C GLN A 88 -104.74 -58.35 13.39
N GLN A 89 -105.62 -58.08 12.43
CA GLN A 89 -107.05 -58.31 12.63
C GLN A 89 -107.27 -59.78 12.30
N ASP A 90 -107.52 -60.56 13.35
CA ASP A 90 -108.36 -61.74 13.23
C ASP A 90 -109.65 -61.31 12.54
N PRO A 91 -110.13 -62.02 11.49
CA PRO A 91 -111.50 -61.84 11.09
C PRO A 91 -112.37 -62.40 12.22
N GLU A 92 -112.90 -61.50 13.06
CA GLU A 92 -114.05 -61.79 13.90
C GLU A 92 -115.11 -62.46 13.04
N THR A 93 -115.50 -63.65 13.47
CA THR A 93 -116.67 -64.41 13.04
C THR A 93 -117.92 -63.58 13.34
N MET A 94 -118.23 -62.58 12.51
CA MET A 94 -119.53 -61.91 12.50
C MET A 94 -120.55 -62.86 11.87
N GLU A 95 -121.16 -63.69 12.71
CA GLU A 95 -122.45 -64.34 12.46
C GLU A 95 -123.52 -63.25 12.28
N GLY A 96 -123.59 -62.68 11.07
CA GLY A 96 -124.64 -61.77 10.65
C GLY A 96 -125.74 -62.54 9.95
N GLU A 97 -126.87 -62.74 10.65
CA GLU A 97 -128.13 -63.26 10.10
C GLU A 97 -128.53 -62.46 8.84
N ILE A 98 -128.48 -63.12 7.68
CA ILE A 98 -128.98 -62.54 6.42
C ILE A 98 -130.51 -62.70 6.43
N PRO A 99 -131.29 -61.60 6.33
CA PRO A 99 -132.75 -61.65 6.31
C PRO A 99 -133.26 -62.36 5.05
N PHE A 100 -133.94 -63.49 5.29
CA PHE A 100 -134.69 -64.29 4.33
C PHE A 100 -135.90 -63.51 3.79
N ASN A 101 -135.69 -62.53 2.92
CA ASN A 101 -136.76 -61.88 2.14
C ASN A 101 -136.18 -61.16 0.93
N LEU A 102 -135.93 -61.88 -0.17
CA LEU A 102 -136.17 -61.51 -1.58
C LEU A 102 -135.33 -62.38 -2.54
N ILE A 103 -135.70 -63.65 -2.72
CA ILE A 103 -135.26 -64.43 -3.90
C ILE A 103 -136.48 -65.16 -4.47
N ARG A 104 -137.33 -64.38 -5.14
CA ARG A 104 -138.10 -64.86 -6.29
C ARG A 104 -137.41 -64.34 -7.55
N THR A 105 -136.12 -64.61 -7.67
CA THR A 105 -135.42 -64.50 -8.95
C THR A 105 -135.77 -65.76 -9.75
N PRO A 106 -136.38 -65.67 -10.94
CA PRO A 106 -136.65 -66.83 -11.79
C PRO A 106 -135.37 -67.68 -11.98
N PRO A 107 -135.45 -69.01 -12.19
CA PRO A 107 -134.29 -69.90 -12.33
C PRO A 107 -133.21 -69.38 -13.28
N HIS A 108 -133.62 -68.69 -14.34
CA HIS A 108 -132.71 -68.05 -15.31
C HIS A 108 -131.82 -66.95 -14.69
N GLU A 109 -132.26 -66.21 -13.67
CA GLU A 109 -131.47 -65.16 -12.99
C GLU A 109 -130.44 -65.76 -12.04
N LEU A 110 -130.73 -66.93 -11.44
CA LEU A 110 -129.78 -67.68 -10.63
C LEU A 110 -128.72 -68.35 -11.49
N GLU A 111 -129.11 -68.94 -12.62
CA GLU A 111 -128.14 -69.43 -13.62
C GLU A 111 -127.30 -68.29 -14.19
N CYS A 112 -127.88 -67.12 -14.46
CA CYS A 112 -127.13 -65.95 -14.90
C CYS A 112 -126.16 -65.44 -13.81
N LYS A 113 -126.55 -65.48 -12.52
CA LYS A 113 -125.66 -65.17 -11.39
C LYS A 113 -124.57 -66.21 -11.19
N ILE A 114 -124.87 -67.50 -11.34
CA ILE A 114 -123.88 -68.59 -11.25
C ILE A 114 -122.89 -68.45 -12.40
N GLN A 115 -123.34 -68.25 -13.65
CA GLN A 115 -122.45 -67.99 -14.78
C GLN A 115 -121.61 -66.72 -14.57
N ASN A 116 -122.20 -65.66 -14.01
CA ASN A 116 -121.46 -64.44 -13.68
C ASN A 116 -120.40 -64.71 -12.59
N LEU A 117 -120.73 -65.43 -11.52
CA LEU A 117 -119.79 -65.80 -10.46
C LEU A 117 -118.70 -66.76 -10.95
N GLU A 118 -119.02 -67.73 -11.80
CA GLU A 118 -118.03 -68.59 -12.44
C GLU A 118 -117.13 -67.82 -13.41
N SER A 119 -117.66 -66.79 -14.07
CA SER A 119 -116.84 -65.88 -14.87
C SER A 119 -115.94 -65.02 -13.99
N GLN A 120 -116.44 -64.53 -12.85
CA GLN A 120 -115.65 -63.77 -11.87
C GLN A 120 -114.58 -64.62 -11.20
N ILE A 121 -114.88 -65.86 -10.83
CA ILE A 121 -113.90 -66.80 -10.27
C ILE A 121 -112.82 -67.09 -11.30
N ARG A 122 -113.19 -67.30 -12.58
CA ARG A 122 -112.20 -67.46 -13.66
C ARG A 122 -111.33 -66.22 -13.84
N VAL A 123 -111.91 -65.02 -13.78
CA VAL A 123 -111.17 -63.76 -13.85
C VAL A 123 -110.23 -63.63 -12.65
N LEU A 124 -110.69 -63.87 -11.42
CA LEU A 124 -109.87 -63.78 -10.21
C LEU A 124 -108.76 -64.84 -10.17
N GLN A 125 -109.02 -66.08 -10.62
CA GLN A 125 -108.00 -67.11 -10.73
C GLN A 125 -106.94 -66.76 -11.79
N GLN A 126 -107.37 -66.15 -12.89
CA GLN A 126 -106.46 -65.65 -13.91
C GLN A 126 -105.64 -64.46 -13.40
N GLU A 127 -106.27 -63.49 -12.75
CA GLU A 127 -105.59 -62.35 -12.11
C GLU A 127 -104.61 -62.79 -11.02
N GLN A 128 -104.97 -63.79 -10.21
CA GLN A 128 -104.08 -64.36 -9.21
C GLN A 128 -102.88 -65.04 -9.88
N LYS A 129 -103.11 -65.80 -10.95
CA LYS A 129 -102.04 -66.43 -11.72
C LYS A 129 -101.13 -65.38 -12.37
N ASP A 130 -101.69 -64.34 -12.97
CA ASP A 130 -100.94 -63.25 -13.59
C ASP A 130 -100.12 -62.49 -12.54
N MET A 131 -100.68 -62.24 -11.36
CA MET A 131 -99.97 -61.65 -10.22
C MET A 131 -98.85 -62.54 -9.68
N GLU A 132 -99.08 -63.86 -9.61
CA GLU A 132 -98.06 -64.84 -9.20
C GLU A 132 -96.93 -64.94 -10.24
N ASP A 133 -97.25 -64.86 -11.53
CA ASP A 133 -96.29 -64.85 -12.62
C ASP A 133 -95.50 -63.53 -12.66
N ASP A 134 -96.14 -62.39 -12.42
CA ASP A 134 -95.50 -61.08 -12.26
C ASP A 134 -94.56 -61.05 -11.06
N HIS A 135 -95.00 -61.56 -9.91
CA HIS A 135 -94.16 -61.66 -8.71
C HIS A 135 -92.99 -62.63 -8.94
N ARG A 136 -93.23 -63.78 -9.58
CA ARG A 136 -92.16 -64.71 -9.95
C ARG A 136 -91.14 -64.01 -10.87
N GLY A 137 -91.62 -63.26 -11.86
CA GLY A 137 -90.79 -62.47 -12.76
C GLY A 137 -89.95 -61.42 -12.02
N GLU A 138 -90.56 -60.66 -11.11
CA GLU A 138 -89.87 -59.64 -10.32
C GLU A 138 -88.86 -60.25 -9.35
N LYS A 139 -89.17 -61.41 -8.76
CA LYS A 139 -88.24 -62.17 -7.91
C LYS A 139 -87.01 -62.63 -8.70
N ILE A 140 -87.20 -63.12 -9.93
CA ILE A 140 -86.10 -63.49 -10.82
C ILE A 140 -85.27 -62.26 -11.17
N ARG A 141 -85.90 -61.14 -11.55
CA ARG A 141 -85.19 -59.87 -11.85
C ARG A 141 -84.39 -59.35 -10.67
N LEU A 142 -84.93 -59.40 -9.46
CA LEU A 142 -84.23 -58.99 -8.24
C LEU A 142 -83.06 -59.93 -7.94
N GLN A 143 -83.23 -61.24 -8.11
CA GLN A 143 -82.17 -62.22 -7.93
C GLN A 143 -81.04 -62.04 -8.95
N GLU A 144 -81.36 -61.76 -10.22
CA GLU A 144 -80.39 -61.41 -11.25
C GLU A 144 -79.66 -60.12 -10.92
N LYS A 145 -80.39 -59.07 -10.53
CA LYS A 145 -79.81 -57.79 -10.11
C LYS A 145 -78.88 -57.95 -8.91
N PHE A 146 -79.26 -58.76 -7.93
CA PHE A 146 -78.43 -59.08 -6.77
C PHE A 146 -77.16 -59.84 -7.16
N SER A 147 -77.28 -60.81 -8.07
CA SER A 147 -76.13 -61.56 -8.62
C SER A 147 -75.18 -60.64 -9.40
N GLN A 148 -75.71 -59.74 -10.22
CA GLN A 148 -74.92 -58.73 -10.94
C GLN A 148 -74.20 -57.77 -9.98
N LEU A 149 -74.89 -57.31 -8.93
CA LEU A 149 -74.29 -56.42 -7.94
C LEU A 149 -73.16 -57.12 -7.17
N ARG A 150 -73.36 -58.38 -6.81
CA ARG A 150 -72.32 -59.22 -6.18
C ARG A 150 -71.10 -59.38 -7.08
N LEU A 151 -71.28 -59.70 -8.36
CA LEU A 151 -70.18 -59.81 -9.33
C LEU A 151 -69.43 -58.48 -9.48
N ARG A 152 -70.13 -57.34 -9.57
CA ARG A 152 -69.47 -56.01 -9.61
C ARG A 152 -68.67 -55.71 -8.35
N HIS A 153 -69.19 -56.09 -7.19
CA HIS A 153 -68.51 -55.89 -5.92
C HIS A 153 -67.29 -56.81 -5.77
N GLU A 154 -67.38 -58.07 -6.21
CA GLU A 154 -66.24 -58.98 -6.27
C GLU A 154 -65.15 -58.47 -7.24
N GLU A 155 -65.54 -57.94 -8.40
CA GLU A 155 -64.64 -57.28 -9.35
C GLU A 155 -63.97 -56.04 -8.74
N GLN A 156 -64.73 -55.17 -8.07
CA GLN A 156 -64.18 -54.00 -7.38
C GLN A 156 -63.20 -54.40 -6.28
N LYS A 157 -63.51 -55.45 -5.50
CA LYS A 157 -62.59 -55.98 -4.50
C LYS A 157 -61.29 -56.47 -5.13
N TRP A 158 -61.39 -57.23 -6.22
CA TRP A 158 -60.22 -57.72 -6.95
C TRP A 158 -59.37 -56.56 -7.49
N GLN A 159 -59.97 -55.54 -8.08
CA GLN A 159 -59.26 -54.34 -8.54
C GLN A 159 -58.58 -53.58 -7.39
N LEU A 160 -59.23 -53.49 -6.22
CA LEU A 160 -58.63 -52.86 -5.04
C LEU A 160 -57.44 -53.67 -4.52
N THR A 161 -57.51 -55.00 -4.52
CA THR A 161 -56.38 -55.87 -4.17
C THR A 161 -55.21 -55.64 -5.14
N GLN A 162 -55.46 -55.66 -6.45
CA GLN A 162 -54.40 -55.39 -7.44
C GLN A 162 -53.75 -54.01 -7.26
N ARG A 163 -54.56 -52.97 -7.01
CA ARG A 163 -54.04 -51.62 -6.75
C ARG A 163 -53.24 -51.56 -5.45
N THR A 164 -53.66 -52.29 -4.43
CA THR A 164 -52.93 -52.37 -3.16
C THR A 164 -51.59 -53.05 -3.37
N ASP A 165 -51.57 -54.19 -4.08
CA ASP A 165 -50.33 -54.91 -4.40
C ASP A 165 -49.38 -54.03 -5.21
N GLU A 166 -49.88 -53.31 -6.22
CA GLU A 166 -49.08 -52.37 -7.01
C GLU A 166 -48.54 -51.21 -6.17
N VAL A 167 -49.35 -50.63 -5.28
CA VAL A 167 -48.90 -49.59 -4.34
C VAL A 167 -47.80 -50.13 -3.42
N THR A 168 -47.94 -51.36 -2.90
CA THR A 168 -46.89 -51.95 -2.07
C THR A 168 -45.60 -52.19 -2.86
N ARG A 169 -45.70 -52.69 -4.10
CA ARG A 169 -44.57 -52.89 -5.01
C ARG A 169 -43.85 -51.57 -5.26
N LEU A 170 -44.56 -50.52 -5.67
CA LEU A 170 -43.98 -49.20 -5.90
C LEU A 170 -43.40 -48.59 -4.62
N THR A 171 -44.03 -48.81 -3.46
CA THR A 171 -43.50 -48.36 -2.17
C THR A 171 -42.18 -49.03 -1.85
N THR A 172 -42.06 -50.34 -2.07
CA THR A 172 -40.79 -51.06 -1.90
C THR A 172 -39.74 -50.56 -2.89
N GLU A 173 -40.09 -50.36 -4.15
CA GLU A 173 -39.19 -49.84 -5.19
C GLU A 173 -38.65 -48.45 -4.83
N VAL A 174 -39.52 -47.52 -4.45
CA VAL A 174 -39.14 -46.18 -3.98
C VAL A 174 -38.22 -46.27 -2.75
N SER A 175 -38.51 -47.14 -1.80
CA SER A 175 -37.65 -47.32 -0.62
C SER A 175 -36.25 -47.86 -1.00
N THR A 176 -36.18 -48.79 -1.96
CA THR A 176 -34.89 -49.34 -2.41
C THR A 176 -34.07 -48.30 -3.15
N LEU A 177 -34.69 -47.54 -4.05
CA LEU A 177 -34.03 -46.45 -4.77
C LEU A 177 -33.56 -45.35 -3.82
N ARG A 178 -34.37 -45.01 -2.80
CA ARG A 178 -33.97 -44.04 -1.77
C ARG A 178 -32.75 -44.52 -1.00
N ASN A 179 -32.70 -45.79 -0.61
CA ASN A 179 -31.56 -46.36 0.10
C ASN A 179 -30.30 -46.45 -0.78
N GLN A 180 -30.46 -46.76 -2.08
CA GLN A 180 -29.36 -46.74 -3.05
C GLN A 180 -28.81 -45.32 -3.24
N HIS A 181 -29.66 -44.34 -3.48
CA HIS A 181 -29.24 -42.95 -3.62
C HIS A 181 -28.57 -42.44 -2.34
N GLN A 182 -29.09 -42.80 -1.16
CA GLN A 182 -28.46 -42.43 0.10
C GLN A 182 -27.07 -43.05 0.27
N SER A 183 -26.89 -44.33 -0.09
CA SER A 183 -25.59 -44.99 0.02
C SER A 183 -24.57 -44.44 -0.98
N GLU A 184 -25.00 -44.12 -2.21
CA GLU A 184 -24.20 -43.45 -3.23
C GLU A 184 -23.79 -42.04 -2.79
N SER A 185 -24.71 -41.27 -2.21
CA SER A 185 -24.43 -39.94 -1.69
C SER A 185 -23.39 -39.99 -0.58
N ILE A 186 -23.50 -40.94 0.36
CA ILE A 186 -22.52 -41.11 1.44
C ILE A 186 -21.15 -41.55 0.89
N ALA A 187 -21.14 -42.45 -0.10
CA ALA A 187 -19.91 -42.90 -0.74
C ALA A 187 -19.21 -41.74 -1.46
N SER A 188 -19.97 -40.93 -2.21
CA SER A 188 -19.48 -39.75 -2.92
C SER A 188 -18.94 -38.69 -1.96
N GLU A 189 -19.65 -38.38 -0.87
CA GLU A 189 -19.19 -37.46 0.17
C GLU A 189 -17.87 -37.94 0.79
N LYS A 190 -17.77 -39.24 1.07
CA LYS A 190 -16.54 -39.85 1.59
C LYS A 190 -15.37 -39.72 0.62
N THR A 191 -15.58 -39.95 -0.68
CA THR A 191 -14.52 -39.78 -1.70
C THR A 191 -14.09 -38.33 -1.82
N PHE A 192 -15.02 -37.38 -1.85
CA PHE A 192 -14.70 -35.95 -1.91
C PHE A 192 -13.91 -35.51 -0.67
N LYS A 193 -14.28 -35.98 0.52
CA LYS A 193 -13.54 -35.69 1.74
C LYS A 193 -12.11 -36.23 1.69
N GLN A 194 -11.92 -37.44 1.17
CA GLN A 194 -10.57 -38.02 0.99
C GLN A 194 -9.73 -37.23 -0.01
N GLU A 195 -10.31 -36.77 -1.12
CA GLU A 195 -9.63 -35.92 -2.09
C GLU A 195 -9.23 -34.56 -1.50
N LEU A 196 -10.13 -33.93 -0.72
CA LEU A 196 -9.83 -32.69 0.00
C LEU A 196 -8.69 -32.89 1.01
N ASP A 197 -8.71 -33.98 1.79
CA ASP A 197 -7.64 -34.30 2.74
C ASP A 197 -6.29 -34.55 2.03
N MET A 198 -6.30 -35.23 0.88
CA MET A 198 -5.09 -35.44 0.07
C MET A 198 -4.55 -34.12 -0.51
N MET A 199 -5.43 -33.27 -1.02
CA MET A 199 -5.05 -31.95 -1.54
C MET A 199 -4.48 -31.06 -0.43
N ALA A 200 -5.09 -31.07 0.76
CA ALA A 200 -4.60 -30.32 1.92
C ALA A 200 -3.19 -30.77 2.32
N ARG A 201 -2.93 -32.08 2.41
CA ARG A 201 -1.59 -32.61 2.72
C ARG A 201 -0.57 -32.28 1.63
N SER A 202 -0.97 -32.34 0.36
CA SER A 202 -0.10 -31.95 -0.75
C SER A 202 0.26 -30.47 -0.68
N HIS A 203 -0.69 -29.61 -0.32
CA HIS A 203 -0.45 -28.18 -0.16
C HIS A 203 0.49 -27.89 1.01
N GLU A 204 0.24 -28.51 2.17
CA GLU A 204 1.11 -28.40 3.35
C GLU A 204 2.55 -28.84 3.05
N SER A 205 2.70 -29.96 2.32
CA SER A 205 4.03 -30.44 1.88
C SER A 205 4.72 -29.46 0.92
N MET A 206 3.96 -28.80 0.03
CA MET A 206 4.51 -27.81 -0.90
C MET A 206 4.92 -26.53 -0.17
N GLU A 207 4.10 -26.05 0.78
CA GLU A 207 4.42 -24.89 1.62
C GLU A 207 5.69 -25.11 2.43
N GLU A 208 5.84 -26.29 3.04
CA GLU A 208 7.04 -26.64 3.79
C GLU A 208 8.28 -26.73 2.88
N SER A 209 8.15 -27.32 1.69
CA SER A 209 9.24 -27.33 0.69
C SER A 209 9.66 -25.92 0.29
N ILE A 210 8.70 -25.03 0.02
CA ILE A 210 8.97 -23.63 -0.33
C ILE A 210 9.66 -22.92 0.84
N ARG A 211 9.22 -23.18 2.08
CA ARG A 211 9.82 -22.60 3.28
C ARG A 211 11.28 -23.02 3.45
N GLN A 212 11.58 -24.30 3.26
CA GLN A 212 12.95 -24.82 3.33
C GLN A 212 13.84 -24.22 2.24
N ASP A 213 13.33 -24.08 1.01
CA ASP A 213 14.06 -23.44 -0.09
C ASP A 213 14.37 -21.96 0.20
N PHE A 214 13.42 -21.23 0.80
CA PHE A 214 13.65 -19.85 1.21
C PHE A 214 14.69 -19.73 2.32
N GLU A 215 14.65 -20.62 3.31
CA GLU A 215 15.63 -20.65 4.39
C GLU A 215 17.04 -20.94 3.85
N LEU A 216 17.18 -21.94 2.97
CA LEU A 216 18.45 -22.26 2.33
C LEU A 216 19.00 -21.07 1.52
N LYS A 217 18.16 -20.39 0.74
CA LYS A 217 18.56 -19.18 0.00
C LYS A 217 18.98 -18.05 0.95
N ARG A 218 18.28 -17.89 2.08
CA ARG A 218 18.62 -16.88 3.09
C ARG A 218 20.01 -17.14 3.67
N GLU A 219 20.33 -18.37 4.02
CA GLU A 219 21.66 -18.78 4.50
C GLU A 219 22.74 -18.56 3.44
N GLN A 220 22.47 -18.91 2.17
CA GLN A 220 23.40 -18.67 1.06
C GLN A 220 23.72 -17.18 0.89
N PHE A 221 22.70 -16.31 0.93
CA PHE A 221 22.91 -14.87 0.85
C PHE A 221 23.65 -14.32 2.07
N ALA A 222 23.38 -14.83 3.28
CA ALA A 222 24.10 -14.43 4.48
C ALA A 222 25.59 -14.79 4.38
N HIS A 223 25.92 -16.00 3.96
CA HIS A 223 27.30 -16.43 3.73
C HIS A 223 28.00 -15.63 2.62
N GLN A 224 27.29 -15.31 1.53
CA GLN A 224 27.84 -14.49 0.47
C GLN A 224 28.14 -13.06 0.95
N ALA A 225 27.21 -12.46 1.70
CA ALA A 225 27.40 -11.13 2.28
C ALA A 225 28.60 -11.10 3.25
N GLU A 226 28.77 -12.14 4.07
CA GLU A 226 29.92 -12.27 4.98
C GLU A 226 31.25 -12.36 4.20
N ARG A 227 31.29 -13.16 3.13
CA ARG A 227 32.44 -13.24 2.22
C ARG A 227 32.77 -11.90 1.57
N ASP A 228 31.76 -11.17 1.13
CA ASP A 228 31.96 -9.85 0.50
C ASP A 228 32.48 -8.83 1.51
N VAL A 229 31.95 -8.82 2.73
CA VAL A 229 32.41 -7.94 3.82
C VAL A 229 33.86 -8.26 4.21
N THR A 230 34.21 -9.53 4.36
CA THR A 230 35.58 -9.94 4.69
C THR A 230 36.56 -9.59 3.57
N HIS A 231 36.18 -9.82 2.31
CA HIS A 231 36.98 -9.43 1.15
C HIS A 231 37.19 -7.90 1.09
N LEU A 232 36.13 -7.11 1.30
CA LEU A 232 36.20 -5.65 1.25
C LEU A 232 37.06 -5.10 2.40
N LYS A 233 36.96 -5.67 3.61
CA LYS A 233 37.83 -5.33 4.75
C LYS A 233 39.31 -5.63 4.44
N ALA A 234 39.60 -6.77 3.84
CA ALA A 234 40.97 -7.13 3.44
C ALA A 234 41.53 -6.18 2.38
N GLN A 235 40.73 -5.82 1.37
CA GLN A 235 41.11 -4.85 0.34
C GLN A 235 41.36 -3.47 0.95
N HIS A 236 40.46 -3.00 1.81
CA HIS A 236 40.60 -1.71 2.48
C HIS A 236 41.88 -1.66 3.35
N SER A 237 42.14 -2.70 4.13
CA SER A 237 43.37 -2.82 4.93
C SER A 237 44.63 -2.73 4.07
N LYS A 238 44.68 -3.44 2.93
CA LYS A 238 45.80 -3.34 1.97
C LYS A 238 45.99 -1.92 1.44
N THR A 239 44.90 -1.24 1.06
CA THR A 239 44.99 0.15 0.56
C THR A 239 45.47 1.11 1.63
N LEU A 240 45.04 0.93 2.88
CA LEU A 240 45.43 1.77 4.01
C LEU A 240 46.92 1.62 4.33
N ILE A 241 47.45 0.40 4.31
CA ILE A 241 48.88 0.11 4.47
C ILE A 241 49.69 0.78 3.35
N ALA A 242 49.27 0.64 2.09
CA ALA A 242 49.95 1.24 0.94
C ALA A 242 49.96 2.79 1.03
N LEU A 243 48.84 3.39 1.42
CA LEU A 243 48.73 4.84 1.58
C LEU A 243 49.63 5.36 2.71
N LYS A 244 49.66 4.67 3.85
CA LYS A 244 50.56 5.01 4.97
C LYS A 244 52.02 4.95 4.54
N LYS A 245 52.42 3.88 3.84
CA LYS A 245 53.79 3.73 3.33
C LYS A 245 54.16 4.88 2.39
N ARG A 246 53.28 5.20 1.43
CA ARG A 246 53.50 6.32 0.50
C ARG A 246 53.64 7.66 1.22
N HIS A 247 52.78 7.94 2.20
CA HIS A 247 52.87 9.16 3.01
C HIS A 247 54.19 9.25 3.79
N THR A 248 54.66 8.13 4.37
CA THR A 248 55.95 8.10 5.07
C THR A 248 57.12 8.33 4.11
N GLU A 249 57.06 7.83 2.88
CA GLU A 249 58.09 8.03 1.86
C GLU A 249 58.10 9.49 1.36
N GLU A 250 56.93 10.07 1.08
CA GLU A 250 56.79 11.46 0.64
C GLU A 250 57.23 12.45 1.73
N THR A 251 56.85 12.22 2.99
CA THR A 251 57.30 13.06 4.10
C THR A 251 58.80 12.95 4.37
N ALA A 252 59.39 11.76 4.22
CA ALA A 252 60.84 11.57 4.30
C ALA A 252 61.58 12.29 3.17
N LYS A 253 61.02 12.29 1.96
CA LYS A 253 61.57 13.04 0.81
C LYS A 253 61.53 14.55 1.07
N LEU A 254 60.37 15.09 1.48
CA LEU A 254 60.23 16.51 1.78
C LEU A 254 61.20 16.98 2.87
N ARG A 255 61.43 16.18 3.91
CA ARG A 255 62.42 16.49 4.95
C ARG A 255 63.83 16.61 4.36
N LYS A 256 64.24 15.67 3.52
CA LYS A 256 65.53 15.74 2.83
C LYS A 256 65.66 16.97 1.95
N ASP A 257 64.60 17.35 1.23
CA ASP A 257 64.59 18.54 0.38
C ASP A 257 64.71 19.83 1.24
N VAL A 258 63.97 19.91 2.35
CA VAL A 258 64.08 21.02 3.31
C VAL A 258 65.50 21.14 3.88
N ASP A 259 66.09 20.03 4.31
CA ASP A 259 67.45 20.00 4.84
C ASP A 259 68.48 20.44 3.78
N ALA A 260 68.33 19.98 2.53
CA ALA A 260 69.19 20.36 1.43
C ALA A 260 69.08 21.87 1.10
N PHE A 261 67.87 22.42 1.06
CA PHE A 261 67.67 23.86 0.85
C PHE A 261 68.19 24.70 2.02
N SER A 262 67.99 24.24 3.26
CA SER A 262 68.54 24.89 4.45
C SER A 262 70.07 24.97 4.39
N GLN A 263 70.72 23.86 4.03
CA GLN A 263 72.17 23.83 3.83
C GLN A 263 72.64 24.74 2.68
N ALA A 264 71.93 24.74 1.56
CA ALA A 264 72.25 25.60 0.42
C ALA A 264 72.14 27.10 0.77
N LEU A 265 71.11 27.48 1.56
CA LEU A 265 70.96 28.85 2.05
C LEU A 265 72.11 29.26 2.97
N LEU A 266 72.51 28.38 3.90
CA LEU A 266 73.64 28.61 4.79
C LEU A 266 74.99 28.71 4.05
N GLN A 267 75.14 28.05 2.90
CA GLN A 267 76.35 28.14 2.08
C GLN A 267 76.41 29.39 1.20
N ARG A 268 75.26 29.84 0.67
CA ARG A 268 75.21 30.97 -0.26
C ARG A 268 75.53 32.29 0.43
N ASP A 269 74.96 32.51 1.61
CA ASP A 269 75.15 33.74 2.37
C ASP A 269 76.07 33.41 3.56
N LYS A 270 77.34 33.88 3.52
CA LYS A 270 78.20 33.94 4.72
C LYS A 270 77.62 34.98 5.66
N PHE A 271 76.49 34.63 6.27
CA PHE A 271 75.81 35.47 7.22
C PHE A 271 76.64 35.48 8.49
N GLU A 272 77.40 36.54 8.69
CA GLU A 272 77.93 36.85 10.01
C GLU A 272 76.73 37.16 10.90
N ALA A 273 76.38 36.20 11.75
CA ALA A 273 75.27 36.35 12.67
C ALA A 273 75.57 37.54 13.61
N MET A 274 74.94 38.68 13.32
CA MET A 274 74.95 39.83 14.21
C MET A 274 74.04 39.53 15.39
N SER A 275 74.55 39.67 16.60
CA SER A 275 73.74 39.49 17.80
C SER A 275 72.70 40.59 17.93
N ASP A 276 71.57 40.30 18.59
CA ASP A 276 70.52 41.30 18.85
C ASP A 276 71.07 42.56 19.54
N LYS A 277 72.13 42.41 20.34
CA LYS A 277 72.82 43.54 21.01
C LYS A 277 73.53 44.43 20.00
N GLU A 278 74.26 43.86 19.05
CA GLU A 278 74.93 44.60 17.99
C GLU A 278 73.93 45.25 17.04
N MET A 279 72.84 44.56 16.71
CA MET A 279 71.76 45.11 15.89
C MET A 279 71.12 46.32 16.59
N LYS A 280 70.81 46.19 17.89
CA LYS A 280 70.28 47.30 18.70
C LYS A 280 71.26 48.47 18.76
N ALA A 281 72.56 48.21 18.91
CA ALA A 281 73.59 49.26 18.91
C ALA A 281 73.58 50.02 17.58
N ARG A 282 73.60 49.33 16.44
CA ARG A 282 73.56 49.98 15.12
C ARG A 282 72.29 50.81 14.89
N PHE A 283 71.13 50.32 15.32
CA PHE A 283 69.89 51.11 15.24
C PHE A 283 69.91 52.32 16.17
N SER A 284 70.54 52.22 17.34
CA SER A 284 70.73 53.35 18.26
C SER A 284 71.64 54.42 17.65
N ASP A 285 72.76 54.00 17.04
CA ASP A 285 73.69 54.90 16.36
C ASP A 285 73.00 55.62 15.20
N LEU A 286 72.25 54.88 14.38
CA LEU A 286 71.46 55.45 13.29
C LEU A 286 70.41 56.46 13.79
N ALA A 287 69.71 56.14 14.89
CA ALA A 287 68.74 57.07 15.49
C ALA A 287 69.42 58.36 15.98
N GLN A 288 70.64 58.25 16.51
CA GLN A 288 71.45 59.40 16.92
C GLN A 288 71.94 60.22 15.71
N ASP A 289 72.32 59.57 14.61
CA ASP A 289 72.70 60.25 13.37
C ASP A 289 71.53 61.03 12.79
N VAL A 290 70.33 60.45 12.77
CA VAL A 290 69.08 61.13 12.36
C VAL A 290 68.80 62.35 13.24
N GLU A 291 68.94 62.21 14.56
CA GLU A 291 68.77 63.31 15.51
C GLU A 291 69.82 64.41 15.30
N THR A 292 71.05 64.04 14.93
CA THR A 292 72.15 64.98 14.66
C THR A 292 71.90 65.74 13.36
N LEU A 293 71.49 65.04 12.29
CA LEU A 293 71.09 65.63 11.02
C LEU A 293 69.92 66.60 11.19
N ALA A 294 68.93 66.26 12.02
CA ALA A 294 67.79 67.13 12.30
C ALA A 294 68.16 68.45 13.00
N ARG A 295 69.32 68.52 13.67
CA ARG A 295 69.85 69.76 14.29
C ARG A 295 70.65 70.63 13.33
N GLY A 296 71.01 70.09 12.16
CA GLY A 296 71.73 70.83 11.13
C GLY A 296 70.95 72.06 10.66
N LYS A 297 71.65 73.16 10.37
CA LYS A 297 71.02 74.32 9.73
C LYS A 297 70.67 73.95 8.29
N TRP A 298 69.38 74.00 7.97
CA TRP A 298 68.88 73.78 6.62
C TRP A 298 69.40 74.89 5.71
N ARG A 299 70.13 74.52 4.65
CA ARG A 299 70.61 75.50 3.68
C ARG A 299 69.45 75.91 2.77
N PRO A 300 69.11 77.20 2.67
CA PRO A 300 67.97 77.67 1.90
C PRO A 300 68.18 77.57 0.38
N GLU A 301 69.43 77.43 -0.07
CA GLU A 301 69.82 77.60 -1.47
C GLU A 301 69.32 76.51 -2.42
N ASN A 302 68.95 75.33 -1.93
CA ASN A 302 68.62 74.16 -2.76
C ASN A 302 67.28 73.48 -2.41
N SER A 303 66.45 74.09 -1.56
CA SER A 303 65.27 73.43 -1.00
C SER A 303 64.01 74.27 -1.18
N LYS A 304 62.89 73.61 -1.54
CA LYS A 304 61.55 74.22 -1.53
C LYS A 304 61.12 74.64 -0.10
N TRP A 305 61.85 74.18 0.91
CA TRP A 305 61.63 74.49 2.32
C TRP A 305 62.43 75.74 2.72
N THR A 306 61.93 76.92 2.36
CA THR A 306 62.53 78.18 2.81
C THR A 306 62.33 78.35 4.33
N PRO A 307 63.22 79.08 5.04
CA PRO A 307 63.11 79.28 6.49
C PRO A 307 61.76 79.89 6.89
N GLU A 308 61.20 80.76 6.04
CA GLU A 308 59.89 81.38 6.22
C GLU A 308 58.76 80.34 6.17
N VAL A 309 58.80 79.43 5.21
CA VAL A 309 57.82 78.34 5.09
C VAL A 309 57.90 77.42 6.30
N LEU A 310 59.12 77.07 6.74
CA LEU A 310 59.30 76.23 7.92
C LEU A 310 58.80 76.94 9.19
N GLN A 311 59.08 78.24 9.35
CA GLN A 311 58.63 79.05 10.48
C GLN A 311 57.10 79.17 10.55
N ASN A 312 56.44 79.22 9.40
CA ASN A 312 54.98 79.23 9.31
C ASN A 312 54.33 77.88 9.66
N LEU A 313 55.03 76.77 9.46
CA LEU A 313 54.50 75.43 9.70
C LEU A 313 54.61 74.98 11.16
N SER A 314 55.65 75.40 11.89
CA SER A 314 55.80 75.05 13.30
C SER A 314 56.64 76.05 14.07
N THR A 315 56.22 76.39 15.30
CA THR A 315 57.05 77.16 16.23
C THR A 315 58.33 76.42 16.63
N ASN A 316 58.32 75.08 16.59
CA ASN A 316 59.47 74.26 16.95
C ASN A 316 60.14 73.66 15.71
N GLN A 317 61.05 74.44 15.14
CA GLN A 317 61.82 74.09 13.93
C GLN A 317 62.57 72.76 14.04
N ARG A 318 63.05 72.42 15.25
CA ARG A 318 63.80 71.19 15.49
C ARG A 318 62.91 69.95 15.36
N VAL A 319 61.70 70.01 15.92
CA VAL A 319 60.73 68.91 15.82
C VAL A 319 60.24 68.75 14.38
N LEU A 320 59.97 69.86 13.69
CA LEU A 320 59.57 69.84 12.29
C LEU A 320 60.66 69.25 11.38
N GLY A 321 61.92 69.68 11.54
CA GLY A 321 63.05 69.14 10.77
C GLY A 321 63.23 67.64 10.98
N LYS A 322 63.04 67.15 12.21
CA LYS A 322 63.07 65.71 12.52
C LYS A 322 61.94 64.95 11.80
N HIS A 323 60.71 65.46 11.80
CA HIS A 323 59.61 64.83 11.08
C HIS A 323 59.86 64.78 9.56
N ILE A 324 60.36 65.86 8.97
CA ILE A 324 60.69 65.88 7.54
C ILE A 324 61.75 64.83 7.22
N ILE A 325 62.80 64.70 8.03
CA ILE A 325 63.83 63.68 7.83
C ILE A 325 63.25 62.27 8.00
N HIS A 326 62.41 62.04 9.02
CA HIS A 326 61.71 60.77 9.21
C HIS A 326 60.85 60.41 8.00
N ASP A 327 60.07 61.35 7.47
CA ASP A 327 59.24 61.14 6.29
C ASP A 327 60.10 60.85 5.06
N CYS A 328 61.21 61.57 4.86
CA CYS A 328 62.15 61.28 3.77
C CYS A 328 62.76 59.88 3.89
N ILE A 329 63.21 59.48 5.09
CA ILE A 329 63.72 58.13 5.33
C ILE A 329 62.64 57.10 5.05
N TRP A 330 61.43 57.31 5.54
CA TRP A 330 60.31 56.41 5.29
C TRP A 330 59.98 56.29 3.81
N MET A 331 59.97 57.40 3.06
CA MET A 331 59.75 57.38 1.61
C MET A 331 60.82 56.57 0.90
N ILE A 332 62.10 56.74 1.25
CA ILE A 332 63.21 55.97 0.67
C ILE A 332 63.08 54.48 1.04
N LEU A 333 62.86 54.15 2.31
CA LEU A 333 62.69 52.76 2.74
C LEU A 333 61.46 52.12 2.10
N ASN A 334 60.37 52.86 1.95
CA ASN A 334 59.18 52.37 1.27
C ASN A 334 59.48 52.10 -0.21
N GLU A 335 60.08 53.06 -0.90
CA GLU A 335 60.42 52.93 -2.32
C GLU A 335 61.40 51.78 -2.59
N HIS A 336 62.37 51.55 -1.71
CA HIS A 336 63.45 50.59 -1.96
C HIS A 336 63.31 49.24 -1.25
N LEU A 337 62.61 49.16 -0.11
CA LEU A 337 62.51 47.94 0.69
C LEU A 337 61.07 47.44 0.86
N PHE A 338 60.11 48.30 1.22
CA PHE A 338 58.77 47.83 1.61
C PHE A 338 57.79 47.66 0.45
N VAL A 339 57.96 48.40 -0.66
CA VAL A 339 57.08 48.26 -1.84
C VAL A 339 57.16 46.85 -2.44
N SER A 340 58.35 46.25 -2.43
CA SER A 340 58.56 44.90 -2.92
C SER A 340 59.85 44.32 -2.35
N PRO A 341 59.83 43.06 -1.84
CA PRO A 341 61.03 42.41 -1.32
C PRO A 341 62.11 42.21 -2.41
N PHE A 342 61.72 42.31 -3.68
CA PHE A 342 62.66 42.15 -4.79
C PHE A 342 63.48 43.42 -5.05
N ARG A 343 63.02 44.62 -4.65
CA ARG A 343 63.69 45.89 -5.01
C ARG A 343 65.09 46.08 -4.43
N ILE A 344 65.44 45.34 -3.38
CA ILE A 344 66.80 45.29 -2.84
C ILE A 344 67.82 44.75 -3.86
N LEU A 345 67.37 44.01 -4.88
CA LEU A 345 68.19 43.47 -5.96
C LEU A 345 68.25 44.43 -7.19
N GLU A 346 67.89 45.70 -6.99
CA GLU A 346 67.94 46.76 -8.00
C GLU A 346 67.27 46.39 -9.35
N ALA A 347 68.04 46.31 -10.44
CA ALA A 347 67.53 46.06 -11.77
C ALA A 347 66.94 44.65 -11.93
N GLU A 348 67.61 43.63 -11.38
CA GLU A 348 67.12 42.24 -11.37
C GLU A 348 65.86 42.13 -10.51
N GLY A 349 65.87 42.83 -9.38
CA GLY A 349 64.73 42.97 -8.49
C GLY A 349 63.46 43.46 -9.18
N ARG A 350 63.58 44.49 -10.02
CA ARG A 350 62.43 45.00 -10.80
C ARG A 350 61.89 44.00 -11.81
N VAL A 351 62.73 43.12 -12.34
CA VAL A 351 62.27 42.04 -13.25
C VAL A 351 61.49 40.98 -12.47
N LEU A 352 62.02 40.57 -11.32
CA LEU A 352 61.35 39.62 -10.42
C LEU A 352 60.04 40.18 -9.85
N GLU A 353 60.01 41.47 -9.48
CA GLU A 353 58.78 42.16 -9.05
C GLU A 353 57.72 42.13 -10.14
N LYS A 354 58.09 42.42 -11.41
CA LYS A 354 57.17 42.33 -12.55
C LYS A 354 56.67 40.91 -12.79
N GLN A 355 57.52 39.91 -12.63
CA GLN A 355 57.13 38.51 -12.77
C GLN A 355 56.20 38.07 -11.65
N TRP A 356 56.53 38.40 -10.40
CA TRP A 356 55.69 38.12 -9.25
C TRP A 356 54.33 38.83 -9.32
N LEU A 357 54.29 40.10 -9.73
CA LEU A 357 53.03 40.82 -9.97
C LEU A 357 52.22 40.18 -11.11
N ARG A 358 52.87 39.61 -12.13
CA ARG A 358 52.18 38.88 -13.20
C ARG A 358 51.58 37.56 -12.70
N ASP A 359 52.37 36.77 -11.98
CA ASP A 359 52.02 35.41 -11.59
C ASP A 359 51.08 35.37 -10.37
N CYS A 360 51.27 36.31 -9.42
CA CYS A 360 50.53 36.38 -8.16
C CYS A 360 49.63 37.62 -8.05
N GLY A 361 49.95 38.72 -8.74
CA GLY A 361 49.21 39.99 -8.66
C GLY A 361 48.07 40.13 -9.67
N SER A 362 47.94 39.22 -10.66
CA SER A 362 46.88 39.26 -11.68
C SER A 362 45.53 38.70 -11.21
N SER A 363 45.34 38.39 -9.92
CA SER A 363 43.99 38.06 -9.45
C SER A 363 43.14 39.33 -9.49
N GLU A 364 42.21 39.41 -10.46
CA GLU A 364 41.25 40.50 -10.70
C GLU A 364 40.40 40.93 -9.47
N GLY A 365 40.61 40.38 -8.28
CA GLY A 365 39.79 40.61 -7.09
C GLY A 365 40.46 41.28 -5.89
N TYR A 366 41.79 41.41 -5.83
CA TYR A 366 42.47 41.96 -4.65
C TYR A 366 43.59 42.94 -5.03
N CYS A 367 43.20 44.02 -5.73
CA CYS A 367 44.01 45.22 -5.69
C CYS A 367 43.86 45.79 -4.28
N LEU A 368 44.74 45.38 -3.34
CA LEU A 368 44.98 46.22 -2.17
C LEU A 368 45.23 47.63 -2.70
N PRO A 369 44.62 48.68 -2.14
CA PRO A 369 44.80 50.04 -2.61
C PRO A 369 46.28 50.37 -2.46
N PHE A 370 47.03 50.14 -3.53
CA PHE A 370 48.38 50.58 -3.66
C PHE A 370 48.27 52.08 -3.51
N PHE A 371 48.91 52.64 -2.48
CA PHE A 371 48.98 54.08 -2.28
C PHE A 371 49.67 54.65 -3.54
N HIS A 372 48.88 54.95 -4.56
CA HIS A 372 49.19 56.04 -5.46
C HIS A 372 49.26 57.25 -4.54
N LEU A 373 50.47 57.54 -4.06
CA LEU A 373 50.89 58.90 -3.83
C LEU A 373 50.60 59.60 -5.17
N ARG A 374 49.38 60.16 -5.28
CA ARG A 374 49.07 61.10 -6.34
C ARG A 374 50.20 62.11 -6.27
N HIS A 375 50.97 62.19 -7.35
CA HIS A 375 51.73 63.39 -7.63
C HIS A 375 50.72 64.53 -7.48
N VAL A 376 50.87 65.31 -6.41
CA VAL A 376 50.02 66.48 -6.19
C VAL A 376 50.48 67.49 -7.23
N ASP A 377 49.78 67.50 -8.36
CA ASP A 377 49.87 68.62 -9.31
C ASP A 377 49.49 69.89 -8.54
N ALA A 378 50.31 70.94 -8.70
CA ALA A 378 50.37 72.10 -7.83
C ALA A 378 49.11 73.00 -7.82
N ASP A 379 48.03 72.63 -8.51
CA ASP A 379 46.94 73.57 -8.84
C ASP A 379 45.58 73.27 -8.19
N THR A 380 45.48 72.39 -7.20
CA THR A 380 44.22 72.21 -6.43
C THR A 380 44.36 72.60 -4.96
N ASN A 381 44.36 73.91 -4.75
CA ASN A 381 44.36 74.54 -3.43
C ASN A 381 42.93 74.97 -3.02
N ARG A 382 42.17 74.06 -2.39
CA ARG A 382 41.09 74.37 -1.40
C ARG A 382 40.34 73.09 -1.01
N ALA A 383 40.89 72.32 -0.07
CA ALA A 383 40.08 71.47 0.81
C ALA A 383 40.81 71.26 2.15
N SER A 384 40.10 71.58 3.22
CA SER A 384 40.43 71.55 4.65
C SER A 384 41.48 70.52 5.11
N SER A 385 42.56 71.01 5.74
CA SER A 385 43.70 70.24 6.28
C SER A 385 43.42 69.39 7.52
N ARG A 386 42.17 69.24 7.99
CA ARG A 386 41.90 68.58 9.28
C ARG A 386 41.59 67.07 9.23
N ASP A 387 41.24 66.52 8.07
CA ASP A 387 40.81 65.10 7.98
C ASP A 387 41.86 64.14 7.37
N ARG A 388 43.06 64.64 7.03
CA ARG A 388 44.05 63.84 6.29
C ARG A 388 44.83 62.82 7.15
N TRP A 389 44.71 62.87 8.47
CA TRP A 389 45.48 62.01 9.39
C TRP A 389 44.71 60.82 9.99
N ILE A 390 43.40 60.67 9.70
CA ILE A 390 42.58 59.63 10.33
C ILE A 390 42.58 58.29 9.56
N TYR A 391 43.07 58.24 8.32
CA TYR A 391 42.98 57.03 7.49
C TYR A 391 44.12 56.00 7.63
N MET A 392 44.97 56.08 8.66
CA MET A 392 46.13 55.18 8.81
C MET A 392 45.99 54.10 9.91
N ALA A 393 44.85 54.00 10.61
CA ALA A 393 44.73 53.12 11.79
C ALA A 393 43.71 51.97 11.70
N THR A 394 42.98 51.78 10.60
CA THR A 394 41.96 50.70 10.52
C THR A 394 42.18 49.78 9.32
N SER A 395 43.21 48.93 9.41
CA SER A 395 43.22 47.64 8.72
C SER A 395 43.51 46.53 9.74
N ARG A 396 42.63 46.42 10.73
CA ARG A 396 42.48 45.19 11.53
C ARG A 396 41.23 44.48 11.00
N GLY A 397 41.40 43.33 10.38
CA GLY A 397 40.25 42.48 10.03
C GLY A 397 40.46 41.51 8.88
N CYS A 398 41.43 40.59 8.99
CA CYS A 398 41.39 39.36 8.19
C CYS A 398 41.96 38.19 9.00
N ASN A 399 41.22 37.83 10.06
CA ASN A 399 41.35 36.53 10.72
C ASN A 399 40.02 35.80 10.53
N ARG A 400 39.92 34.99 9.46
CA ARG A 400 38.96 33.89 9.35
C ARG A 400 39.33 33.01 8.16
N ALA A 401 39.94 31.86 8.45
CA ALA A 401 39.71 30.56 7.79
C ALA A 401 40.91 29.65 8.05
N LEU A 402 41.00 29.09 9.26
CA LEU A 402 41.71 27.85 9.55
C LEU A 402 40.99 27.20 10.74
N GLU A 403 39.88 26.52 10.44
CA GLU A 403 39.41 25.40 11.24
C GLU A 403 39.54 24.16 10.34
N VAL A 404 40.55 23.35 10.66
CA VAL A 404 40.64 21.90 10.42
C VAL A 404 40.93 21.29 11.78
#